data_AF-A0A833PVC9-F1
#
_entry.id   AF-A0A833PVC9-F1
#
_cell.length_a   1.000
_cell.length_b   1.000
_cell.length_c   1.000
_cell.angle_alpha   90.00
_cell.angle_beta   90.00
_cell.angle_gamma   90.00
#
_symmetry.space_group_name_H-M   'P 1'
#
loop_
_entity.id
_entity.type
_entity.pdbx_description
1 polymer ?
#
loop_
_entity_poly.entity_id
_entity_poly.type
_entity_poly.pdbx_seq_one_letter_code
_entity_poly.pdbx_strand_id
1 'polypeptide(L)'
;MTRDQSELDAAYKAYLRDKSASTGLALSRALRLSGHAEEAIRVAKEIADQVKDPFLRAQVGIDMNYLGLFAQAEPLLMQSLTELHHEPDRRVLKVELVIAQYAQGRFREAHALNRRSRDAWGRAGVVSNIYPSDTSEYGRIVNKLLRFDESAAGRRVLILQEGGLGDVIMFSRYLHLLRDEGASAIVLQAPGILAPIFASYDWVTLVENASDAIDQSDCILCTFDLFARYQTTPYFPSWTSSYVQAPAGREMTPRVADTFNNRRDGVREIGLIWRSGTSVRHEPYRSIALEQLAPLFGAPACRFHALQFGKITDEEHALLDQHGIGVIGDELNDLGDTAVILNALDLLITVDTGPAHLAGALGRPVWLLLSAACDERWSNTHRDTPWYRSMHLYRQPALGDWSSPISEMADALSGKDAGW
;
A
#
# COMPACT_ATOMS: atom_id res chain seq x y z
N MET A 1 -22.08 4.74 -21.27
CA MET A 1 -21.53 3.43 -20.88
C MET A 1 -20.08 3.68 -20.48
N THR A 2 -19.70 3.38 -19.25
CA THR A 2 -18.31 3.56 -18.80
C THR A 2 -17.40 2.60 -19.58
N ARG A 3 -16.11 2.92 -19.72
CA ARG A 3 -15.13 2.04 -20.38
C ARG A 3 -15.15 0.64 -19.78
N ASP A 4 -15.20 0.55 -18.46
CA ASP A 4 -15.21 -0.71 -17.72
C ASP A 4 -16.44 -1.57 -18.06
N GLN A 5 -17.62 -0.97 -18.20
CA GLN A 5 -18.82 -1.70 -18.60
C GLN A 5 -18.72 -2.26 -20.02
N SER A 6 -18.07 -1.53 -20.93
CA SER A 6 -17.87 -2.01 -22.30
C SER A 6 -16.87 -3.17 -22.38
N GLU A 7 -15.82 -3.13 -21.54
CA GLU A 7 -14.82 -4.20 -21.44
C GLU A 7 -15.43 -5.46 -20.81
N LEU A 8 -16.26 -5.31 -19.75
CA LEU A 8 -16.99 -6.41 -19.12
C LEU A 8 -17.95 -7.09 -20.11
N ASP A 9 -18.76 -6.32 -20.83
CA ASP A 9 -19.68 -6.85 -21.83
C ASP A 9 -18.97 -7.63 -22.94
N ALA A 10 -17.80 -7.15 -23.38
CA ALA A 10 -16.99 -7.82 -24.38
C ALA A 10 -16.41 -9.15 -23.85
N ALA A 11 -15.85 -9.14 -22.63
CA ALA A 11 -15.31 -10.33 -21.99
C ALA A 11 -16.38 -11.40 -21.74
N TYR A 12 -17.58 -10.98 -21.32
CA TYR A 12 -18.72 -11.88 -21.10
C TYR A 12 -19.17 -12.53 -22.41
N LYS A 13 -19.31 -11.76 -23.50
CA LYS A 13 -19.66 -12.30 -24.82
C LYS A 13 -18.59 -13.27 -25.35
N ALA A 14 -17.31 -13.00 -25.09
CA ALA A 14 -16.22 -13.90 -25.48
C ALA A 14 -16.30 -15.23 -24.72
N TYR A 15 -16.50 -15.20 -23.40
CA TYR A 15 -16.63 -16.39 -22.58
C TYR A 15 -17.86 -17.24 -22.92
N LEU A 16 -18.98 -16.63 -23.30
CA LEU A 16 -20.16 -17.38 -23.75
C LEU A 16 -19.94 -18.12 -25.06
N ARG A 17 -19.07 -17.59 -25.94
CA ARG A 17 -18.76 -18.21 -27.24
C ARG A 17 -17.73 -19.32 -27.12
N ASP A 18 -16.76 -19.15 -26.25
CA ASP A 18 -15.70 -20.10 -25.96
C ASP A 18 -15.45 -20.12 -24.45
N LYS A 19 -15.74 -21.25 -23.79
CA LYS A 19 -15.53 -21.44 -22.35
C LYS A 19 -14.13 -21.97 -22.05
N SER A 20 -13.10 -21.38 -22.64
CA SER A 20 -11.72 -21.73 -22.38
C SER A 20 -11.16 -21.01 -21.14
N ALA A 21 -10.04 -21.50 -20.62
CA ALA A 21 -9.36 -20.83 -19.51
C ALA A 21 -8.90 -19.41 -19.89
N SER A 22 -8.62 -19.13 -21.17
CA SER A 22 -8.19 -17.81 -21.63
C SER A 22 -9.32 -16.79 -21.60
N THR A 23 -10.48 -17.14 -22.14
CA THR A 23 -11.66 -16.26 -22.13
C THR A 23 -12.23 -16.12 -20.72
N GLY A 24 -12.20 -17.19 -19.92
CA GLY A 24 -12.62 -17.14 -18.52
C GLY A 24 -11.69 -16.29 -17.66
N LEU A 25 -10.36 -16.32 -17.89
CA LEU A 25 -9.43 -15.41 -17.22
C LEU A 25 -9.72 -13.94 -17.55
N ALA A 26 -9.97 -13.63 -18.83
CA ALA A 26 -10.35 -12.29 -19.25
C ALA A 26 -11.67 -11.83 -18.60
N LEU A 27 -12.66 -12.71 -18.51
CA LEU A 27 -13.92 -12.42 -17.83
C LEU A 27 -13.72 -12.21 -16.32
N SER A 28 -12.96 -13.08 -15.65
CA SER A 28 -12.67 -12.94 -14.22
C SER A 28 -12.01 -11.59 -13.91
N ARG A 29 -11.04 -11.16 -14.72
CA ARG A 29 -10.40 -9.84 -14.62
C ARG A 29 -11.38 -8.70 -14.81
N ALA A 30 -12.21 -8.76 -15.85
CA ALA A 30 -13.20 -7.71 -16.12
C ALA A 30 -14.23 -7.59 -14.99
N LEU A 31 -14.76 -8.72 -14.50
CA LEU A 31 -15.68 -8.77 -13.36
C LEU A 31 -15.03 -8.13 -12.11
N ARG A 32 -13.79 -8.53 -11.80
CA ARG A 32 -13.02 -7.98 -10.67
C ARG A 32 -12.86 -6.46 -10.76
N LEU A 33 -12.47 -5.95 -11.93
CA LEU A 33 -12.26 -4.52 -12.15
C LEU A 33 -13.58 -3.72 -12.11
N SER A 34 -14.69 -4.34 -12.46
CA SER A 34 -16.04 -3.75 -12.39
C SER A 34 -16.73 -3.93 -11.03
N GLY A 35 -16.04 -4.41 -9.99
CA GLY A 35 -16.61 -4.56 -8.65
C GLY A 35 -17.41 -5.85 -8.41
N HIS A 36 -17.50 -6.74 -9.39
CA HIS A 36 -18.24 -8.01 -9.32
C HIS A 36 -17.36 -9.15 -8.75
N ALA A 37 -16.98 -9.04 -7.48
CA ALA A 37 -15.98 -9.91 -6.86
C ALA A 37 -16.43 -11.37 -6.80
N GLU A 38 -17.69 -11.60 -6.41
CA GLU A 38 -18.24 -12.94 -6.19
C GLU A 38 -18.30 -13.73 -7.51
N GLU A 39 -18.76 -13.10 -8.59
CA GLU A 39 -18.71 -13.73 -9.91
C GLU A 39 -17.28 -13.92 -10.41
N ALA A 40 -16.37 -12.96 -10.18
CA ALA A 40 -14.97 -13.09 -10.56
C ALA A 40 -14.30 -14.30 -9.87
N ILE A 41 -14.58 -14.51 -8.58
CA ILE A 41 -14.13 -15.66 -7.79
C ILE A 41 -14.68 -16.96 -8.35
N ARG A 42 -15.97 -17.00 -8.70
CA ARG A 42 -16.60 -18.20 -9.28
C ARG A 42 -15.92 -18.58 -10.60
N VAL A 43 -15.75 -17.62 -11.51
CA VAL A 43 -15.10 -17.87 -12.81
C VAL A 43 -13.63 -18.29 -12.61
N ALA A 44 -12.89 -17.65 -11.71
CA ALA A 44 -11.49 -18.01 -11.42
C ALA A 44 -11.34 -19.46 -10.92
N LYS A 45 -12.27 -19.92 -10.06
CA LYS A 45 -12.29 -21.32 -9.60
C LYS A 45 -12.63 -22.28 -10.74
N GLU A 46 -13.63 -21.97 -11.56
CA GLU A 46 -14.02 -22.80 -12.71
C GLU A 46 -12.87 -23.02 -13.71
N ILE A 47 -12.09 -21.97 -14.02
CA ILE A 47 -10.97 -22.08 -14.96
C ILE A 47 -9.72 -22.74 -14.34
N ALA A 48 -9.53 -22.62 -13.03
CA ALA A 48 -8.40 -23.24 -12.33
C ALA A 48 -8.40 -24.76 -12.47
N ASP A 49 -9.57 -25.40 -12.49
CA ASP A 49 -9.71 -26.85 -12.65
C ASP A 49 -9.43 -27.35 -14.08
N GLN A 50 -9.42 -26.44 -15.06
CA GLN A 50 -9.36 -26.79 -16.48
C GLN A 50 -8.02 -26.42 -17.14
N VAL A 51 -7.26 -25.51 -16.53
CA VAL A 51 -6.06 -24.92 -17.13
C VAL A 51 -4.87 -25.89 -17.11
N LYS A 52 -4.39 -26.26 -18.30
CA LYS A 52 -3.22 -27.14 -18.47
C LYS A 52 -1.94 -26.37 -18.81
N ASP A 53 -2.07 -25.36 -19.67
CA ASP A 53 -0.95 -24.53 -20.11
C ASP A 53 -0.23 -23.88 -18.91
N PRO A 54 1.10 -24.02 -18.76
CA PRO A 54 1.80 -23.57 -17.57
C PRO A 54 1.78 -22.05 -17.40
N PHE A 55 1.83 -21.30 -18.51
CA PHE A 55 1.80 -19.85 -18.48
C PHE A 55 0.40 -19.33 -18.11
N LEU A 56 -0.64 -19.87 -18.73
CA LEU A 56 -2.02 -19.52 -18.39
C LEU A 56 -2.37 -19.92 -16.96
N ARG A 57 -1.90 -21.08 -16.48
CA ARG A 57 -2.03 -21.50 -15.08
C ARG A 57 -1.36 -20.52 -14.11
N ALA A 58 -0.19 -20.01 -14.47
CA ALA A 58 0.48 -18.97 -13.70
C ALA A 58 -0.40 -17.72 -13.60
N GLN A 59 -0.96 -17.27 -14.73
CA GLN A 59 -1.85 -16.12 -14.77
C GLN A 59 -3.13 -16.33 -13.93
N VAL A 60 -3.75 -17.51 -14.00
CA VAL A 60 -4.90 -17.86 -13.15
C VAL A 60 -4.52 -17.78 -11.66
N GLY A 61 -3.39 -18.38 -11.27
CA GLY A 61 -2.90 -18.29 -9.88
C GLY A 61 -2.65 -16.85 -9.42
N ILE A 62 -2.10 -16.01 -10.30
CA ILE A 62 -1.90 -14.58 -10.02
C ILE A 62 -3.23 -13.87 -9.78
N ASP A 63 -4.22 -14.01 -10.67
CA ASP A 63 -5.52 -13.38 -10.49
C ASP A 63 -6.30 -13.95 -9.29
N MET A 64 -6.09 -15.21 -8.94
CA MET A 64 -6.60 -15.77 -7.69
C MET A 64 -6.02 -15.06 -6.46
N ASN A 65 -4.74 -14.67 -6.46
CA ASN A 65 -4.19 -13.80 -5.42
C ASN A 65 -4.88 -12.43 -5.38
N TYR A 66 -5.15 -11.80 -6.54
CA TYR A 66 -5.91 -10.54 -6.60
C TYR A 66 -7.32 -10.66 -5.98
N LEU A 67 -7.89 -11.86 -6.00
CA LEU A 67 -9.21 -12.17 -5.44
C LEU A 67 -9.16 -12.69 -3.99
N GLY A 68 -7.98 -12.71 -3.36
CA GLY A 68 -7.81 -13.22 -1.99
C GLY A 68 -7.87 -14.75 -1.88
N LEU A 69 -7.85 -15.48 -3.00
CA LEU A 69 -7.89 -16.95 -3.07
C LEU A 69 -6.49 -17.56 -2.89
N PHE A 70 -5.73 -17.09 -1.89
CA PHE A 70 -4.31 -17.39 -1.72
C PHE A 70 -4.00 -18.90 -1.58
N ALA A 71 -4.87 -19.64 -0.87
CA ALA A 71 -4.72 -21.08 -0.67
C ALA A 71 -4.93 -21.87 -1.97
N GLN A 72 -5.81 -21.39 -2.86
CA GLN A 72 -6.04 -22.01 -4.17
C GLN A 72 -5.02 -21.56 -5.21
N ALA A 73 -4.53 -20.33 -5.11
CA ALA A 73 -3.51 -19.77 -6.00
C ALA A 73 -2.16 -20.50 -5.87
N GLU A 74 -1.72 -20.74 -4.64
CA GLU A 74 -0.39 -21.30 -4.38
C GLU A 74 -0.05 -22.59 -5.15
N PRO A 75 -0.88 -23.66 -5.15
CA PRO A 75 -0.55 -24.88 -5.90
C PRO A 75 -0.39 -24.62 -7.40
N LEU A 76 -1.21 -23.74 -7.99
CA LEU A 76 -1.10 -23.34 -9.40
C LEU A 76 0.23 -22.63 -9.66
N LEU A 77 0.58 -21.65 -8.81
CA LEU A 77 1.81 -20.87 -8.90
C LEU A 77 3.05 -21.76 -8.74
N MET A 78 3.05 -22.67 -7.75
CA MET A 78 4.16 -23.60 -7.54
C MET A 78 4.36 -24.53 -8.73
N GLN A 79 3.27 -25.10 -9.25
CA GLN A 79 3.33 -26.01 -10.38
C GLN A 79 3.86 -25.27 -11.63
N SER A 80 3.34 -24.08 -11.93
CA SER A 80 3.85 -23.24 -13.02
C SER A 80 5.32 -22.86 -12.83
N LEU A 81 5.77 -22.60 -11.60
CA LEU A 81 7.17 -22.30 -11.31
C LEU A 81 8.10 -23.48 -11.60
N THR A 82 7.62 -24.72 -11.53
CA THR A 82 8.42 -25.90 -11.90
C THR A 82 8.53 -26.10 -13.41
N GLU A 83 7.54 -25.65 -14.17
CA GLU A 83 7.42 -25.90 -15.62
C GLU A 83 7.90 -24.72 -16.49
N LEU A 84 7.88 -23.50 -15.94
CA LEU A 84 8.38 -22.31 -16.63
C LEU A 84 9.87 -22.08 -16.34
N HIS A 85 10.65 -21.91 -17.41
CA HIS A 85 12.10 -21.73 -17.35
C HIS A 85 12.55 -20.31 -17.69
N HIS A 86 11.67 -19.47 -18.22
CA HIS A 86 11.97 -18.08 -18.52
C HIS A 86 12.05 -17.26 -17.21
N GLU A 87 13.24 -16.73 -16.92
CA GLU A 87 13.54 -16.11 -15.61
C GLU A 87 12.62 -14.94 -15.22
N PRO A 88 12.22 -14.01 -16.12
CA PRO A 88 11.24 -12.99 -15.80
C PRO A 88 9.91 -13.55 -15.26
N ASP A 89 9.39 -14.62 -15.88
CA ASP A 89 8.13 -15.26 -15.44
C ASP A 89 8.31 -15.94 -14.09
N ARG A 90 9.43 -16.65 -13.90
CA ARG A 90 9.77 -17.31 -12.64
C ARG A 90 9.89 -16.30 -11.50
N ARG A 91 10.40 -15.11 -11.77
CA ARG A 91 10.50 -14.04 -10.77
C ARG A 91 9.13 -13.53 -10.34
N VAL A 92 8.23 -13.25 -11.29
CA VAL A 92 6.85 -12.85 -10.98
C VAL A 92 6.18 -13.94 -10.12
N LEU A 93 6.31 -15.21 -10.51
CA LEU A 93 5.76 -16.33 -9.75
C LEU A 93 6.32 -16.42 -8.32
N LYS A 94 7.61 -16.16 -8.10
CA LYS A 94 8.20 -16.14 -6.75
C LYS A 94 7.60 -15.02 -5.90
N VAL A 95 7.42 -13.82 -6.46
CA VAL A 95 6.77 -12.70 -5.75
C VAL A 95 5.34 -13.06 -5.36
N GLU A 96 4.60 -13.68 -6.28
CA GLU A 96 3.21 -14.08 -6.07
C GLU A 96 3.06 -15.21 -5.05
N LEU A 97 4.03 -16.13 -5.01
CA LEU A 97 4.12 -17.15 -3.96
C LEU A 97 4.43 -16.53 -2.60
N VAL A 98 5.30 -15.52 -2.52
CA VAL A 98 5.56 -14.79 -1.27
C VAL A 98 4.28 -14.16 -0.73
N ILE A 99 3.51 -13.48 -1.60
CA ILE A 99 2.22 -12.87 -1.23
C ILE A 99 1.27 -13.95 -0.72
N ALA A 100 1.09 -15.03 -1.48
CA ALA A 100 0.19 -16.13 -1.10
C ALA A 100 0.58 -16.79 0.22
N GLN A 101 1.88 -16.93 0.50
CA GLN A 101 2.39 -17.55 1.72
C GLN A 101 2.23 -16.63 2.94
N TYR A 102 2.52 -15.34 2.82
CA TYR A 102 2.27 -14.39 3.90
C TYR A 102 0.79 -14.30 4.26
N ALA A 103 -0.09 -14.20 3.25
CA ALA A 103 -1.53 -14.11 3.47
C ALA A 103 -2.11 -15.36 4.17
N GLN A 104 -1.48 -16.52 3.98
CA GLN A 104 -1.81 -17.77 4.67
C GLN A 104 -1.15 -17.91 6.06
N GLY A 105 -0.42 -16.90 6.54
CA GLY A 105 0.28 -16.94 7.82
C GLY A 105 1.53 -17.82 7.84
N ARG A 106 2.03 -18.26 6.67
CA ARG A 106 3.30 -19.00 6.53
C ARG A 106 4.48 -18.03 6.49
N PHE A 107 4.61 -17.26 7.56
CA PHE A 107 5.54 -16.14 7.63
C PHE A 107 7.00 -16.58 7.44
N ARG A 108 7.41 -17.74 8.00
CA ARG A 108 8.80 -18.23 7.91
C ARG A 108 9.20 -18.51 6.46
N GLU A 109 8.36 -19.27 5.76
CA GLU A 109 8.55 -19.67 4.37
C GLU A 109 8.50 -18.47 3.45
N ALA A 110 7.47 -17.63 3.60
CA ALA A 110 7.27 -16.41 2.82
C ALA A 110 8.48 -15.47 2.97
N HIS A 111 8.91 -15.24 4.21
CA HIS A 111 10.02 -14.35 4.49
C HIS A 111 11.35 -14.87 3.95
N ALA A 112 11.63 -16.17 4.11
CA ALA A 112 12.83 -16.79 3.54
C ALA A 112 12.84 -16.74 2.00
N LEU A 113 11.69 -16.92 1.35
CA LEU A 113 11.55 -16.78 -0.10
C LEU A 113 11.71 -15.32 -0.54
N ASN A 114 11.11 -14.37 0.18
CA ASN A 114 11.25 -12.93 -0.08
C ASN A 114 12.71 -12.49 0.00
N ARG A 115 13.41 -12.84 1.09
CA ARG A 115 14.84 -12.52 1.26
C ARG A 115 15.69 -13.07 0.12
N ARG A 116 15.51 -14.34 -0.25
CA ARG A 116 16.26 -14.94 -1.38
C ARG A 116 15.94 -14.28 -2.71
N SER A 117 14.70 -13.87 -2.93
CA SER A 117 14.27 -13.22 -4.19
C SER A 117 14.72 -11.77 -4.29
N ARG A 118 15.05 -11.13 -3.15
CA ARG A 118 15.49 -9.73 -3.05
C ARG A 118 16.97 -9.53 -2.77
N ASP A 119 17.73 -10.60 -2.60
CA ASP A 119 19.19 -10.48 -2.59
C ASP A 119 19.71 -10.10 -3.99
N ALA A 120 20.94 -9.58 -4.10
CA ALA A 120 21.42 -8.86 -5.28
C ALA A 120 21.14 -9.57 -6.62
N TRP A 121 21.33 -10.89 -6.69
CA TRP A 121 21.10 -11.71 -7.89
C TRP A 121 19.62 -11.78 -8.32
N GLY A 122 18.69 -11.79 -7.36
CA GLY A 122 17.24 -11.74 -7.64
C GLY A 122 16.72 -10.31 -7.86
N ARG A 123 17.41 -9.32 -7.30
CA ARG A 123 17.04 -7.90 -7.34
C ARG A 123 17.28 -7.23 -8.69
N ALA A 124 18.16 -7.74 -9.55
CA ALA A 124 18.35 -7.20 -10.89
C ALA A 124 17.02 -7.09 -11.68
N GLY A 125 16.09 -8.04 -11.50
CA GLY A 125 14.76 -7.91 -12.07
C GLY A 125 13.92 -6.79 -11.41
N VAL A 126 14.07 -6.55 -10.11
CA VAL A 126 13.35 -5.42 -9.45
C VAL A 126 13.79 -4.11 -10.09
N VAL A 127 15.09 -3.97 -10.32
CA VAL A 127 15.64 -2.85 -11.07
C VAL A 127 15.03 -2.78 -12.47
N SER A 128 14.84 -3.89 -13.20
CA SER A 128 14.23 -3.83 -14.53
C SER A 128 12.78 -3.32 -14.56
N ASN A 129 12.06 -3.39 -13.44
CA ASN A 129 10.70 -2.84 -13.34
C ASN A 129 10.71 -1.33 -13.08
N ILE A 130 11.73 -0.83 -12.37
CA ILE A 130 11.88 0.59 -12.02
C ILE A 130 12.61 1.33 -13.16
N TYR A 131 13.65 0.69 -13.69
CA TYR A 131 14.53 1.14 -14.76
C TYR A 131 14.58 0.05 -15.84
N PRO A 132 13.76 0.17 -16.90
CA PRO A 132 13.75 -0.78 -17.99
C PRO A 132 15.16 -1.07 -18.56
N SER A 133 15.39 -2.30 -19.00
CA SER A 133 16.71 -2.82 -19.39
C SER A 133 17.34 -2.13 -20.60
N ASP A 134 16.58 -1.29 -21.30
CA ASP A 134 17.01 -0.45 -22.42
C ASP A 134 17.55 0.92 -21.98
N THR A 135 17.65 1.19 -20.67
CA THR A 135 18.21 2.43 -20.12
C THR A 135 19.71 2.30 -19.81
N SER A 136 20.45 3.41 -19.94
CA SER A 136 21.86 3.49 -19.50
C SER A 136 22.02 3.42 -17.97
N GLU A 137 20.94 3.61 -17.22
CA GLU A 137 20.89 3.53 -15.77
C GLU A 137 20.90 2.09 -15.27
N TYR A 138 20.16 1.18 -15.92
CA TYR A 138 20.07 -0.23 -15.51
C TYR A 138 21.45 -0.87 -15.30
N GLY A 139 22.34 -0.74 -16.29
CA GLY A 139 23.70 -1.30 -16.22
C GLY A 139 24.55 -0.72 -15.09
N ARG A 140 24.37 0.57 -14.77
CA ARG A 140 25.08 1.23 -13.64
C ARG A 140 24.55 0.75 -12.30
N ILE A 141 23.23 0.51 -12.21
CA ILE A 141 22.56 0.09 -10.97
C ILE A 141 22.92 -1.35 -10.61
N VAL A 142 22.77 -2.30 -11.55
CA VAL A 142 22.92 -3.74 -11.25
C VAL A 142 24.32 -4.10 -10.75
N ASN A 143 25.34 -3.35 -11.17
CA ASN A 143 26.73 -3.53 -10.73
C ASN A 143 27.02 -2.99 -9.31
N LYS A 144 26.08 -2.26 -8.71
CA LYS A 144 26.22 -1.62 -7.40
C LYS A 144 25.25 -2.18 -6.35
N LEU A 145 24.46 -3.21 -6.67
CA LEU A 145 23.47 -3.75 -5.73
C LEU A 145 24.14 -4.33 -4.48
N LEU A 146 23.79 -3.80 -3.32
CA LEU A 146 24.31 -4.28 -2.04
C LEU A 146 23.69 -5.63 -1.69
N ARG A 147 24.51 -6.66 -1.52
CA ARG A 147 24.06 -7.98 -1.05
C ARG A 147 23.72 -7.96 0.43
N PHE A 148 22.82 -8.83 0.89
CA PHE A 148 22.41 -8.85 2.30
C PHE A 148 23.50 -9.33 3.27
N ASP A 149 24.53 -10.02 2.79
CA ASP A 149 25.71 -10.46 3.54
C ASP A 149 26.87 -9.44 3.51
N GLU A 150 26.80 -8.42 2.66
CA GLU A 150 27.78 -7.34 2.58
C GLU A 150 27.47 -6.21 3.56
N SER A 151 28.50 -5.62 4.17
CA SER A 151 28.37 -4.45 5.04
C SER A 151 28.19 -3.15 4.25
N ALA A 152 27.38 -2.23 4.80
CA ALA A 152 27.29 -0.84 4.34
C ALA A 152 28.39 0.07 4.92
N ALA A 153 29.24 -0.41 5.84
CA ALA A 153 30.22 0.42 6.55
C ALA A 153 31.18 1.18 5.60
N GLY A 154 31.30 2.49 5.80
CA GLY A 154 32.14 3.38 5.00
C GLY A 154 31.60 3.70 3.60
N ARG A 155 30.48 3.09 3.19
CA ARG A 155 29.90 3.22 1.84
C ARG A 155 28.81 4.29 1.79
N ARG A 156 28.74 5.01 0.68
CA ARG A 156 27.58 5.83 0.30
C ARG A 156 26.50 4.91 -0.28
N VAL A 157 25.36 4.85 0.39
CA VAL A 157 24.24 3.97 0.04
C VAL A 157 23.13 4.78 -0.60
N LEU A 158 22.76 4.44 -1.83
CA LEU A 158 21.55 4.95 -2.48
C LEU A 158 20.40 3.96 -2.29
N ILE A 159 19.24 4.45 -1.86
CA ILE A 159 17.99 3.72 -1.80
C ILE A 159 17.12 4.20 -2.95
N LEU A 160 16.94 3.38 -3.97
CA LEU A 160 16.01 3.62 -5.07
C LEU A 160 14.57 3.44 -4.60
N GLN A 161 13.67 4.28 -5.12
CA GLN A 161 12.26 4.18 -4.80
C GLN A 161 11.69 2.91 -5.42
N GLU A 162 11.12 2.04 -4.57
CA GLU A 162 10.28 0.92 -4.98
C GLU A 162 8.94 1.06 -4.26
N GLY A 163 7.83 0.99 -5.00
CA GLY A 163 6.50 1.20 -4.46
C GLY A 163 6.07 2.68 -4.40
N GLY A 164 4.98 2.94 -3.69
CA GLY A 164 4.35 4.25 -3.56
C GLY A 164 4.85 5.08 -2.37
N LEU A 165 4.19 6.21 -2.11
CA LEU A 165 4.54 7.11 -1.00
C LEU A 165 4.48 6.40 0.37
N GLY A 166 3.43 5.60 0.58
CA GLY A 166 3.24 4.86 1.83
C GLY A 166 4.34 3.83 2.08
N ASP A 167 4.84 3.21 1.03
CA ASP A 167 5.94 2.25 1.07
C ASP A 167 7.25 2.90 1.52
N VAL A 168 7.59 4.07 0.93
CA VAL A 168 8.77 4.86 1.33
C VAL A 168 8.67 5.24 2.81
N ILE A 169 7.53 5.76 3.25
CA ILE A 169 7.30 6.14 4.66
C ILE A 169 7.41 4.91 5.56
N MET A 170 6.79 3.79 5.19
CA MET A 170 6.77 2.59 6.01
C MET A 170 8.16 2.00 6.22
N PHE A 171 8.92 1.84 5.13
CA PHE A 171 10.21 1.16 5.16
C PHE A 171 11.38 2.09 5.52
N SER A 172 11.19 3.41 5.49
CA SER A 172 12.17 4.37 6.01
C SER A 172 12.56 4.14 7.48
N ARG A 173 11.71 3.45 8.25
CA ARG A 173 12.01 3.02 9.62
C ARG A 173 13.34 2.27 9.75
N TYR A 174 13.80 1.63 8.70
CA TYR A 174 15.04 0.85 8.69
C TYR A 174 16.27 1.65 8.25
N LEU A 175 16.13 2.91 7.82
CA LEU A 175 17.25 3.73 7.38
C LEU A 175 18.30 3.93 8.49
N HIS A 176 17.86 3.99 9.76
CA HIS A 176 18.79 4.12 10.88
C HIS A 176 19.74 2.92 10.99
N LEU A 177 19.34 1.72 10.53
CA LEU A 177 20.20 0.53 10.58
C LEU A 177 21.37 0.62 9.59
N LEU A 178 21.20 1.32 8.47
CA LEU A 178 22.32 1.61 7.57
C LEU A 178 23.32 2.56 8.23
N ARG A 179 22.82 3.56 8.97
CA ARG A 179 23.66 4.49 9.73
C ARG A 179 24.40 3.77 10.84
N ASP A 180 23.70 2.92 11.58
CA ASP A 180 24.25 2.14 12.70
C ASP A 180 25.23 1.06 12.20
N GLU A 181 25.06 0.53 10.98
CA GLU A 181 26.07 -0.27 10.27
C GLU A 181 27.33 0.52 9.87
N GLY A 182 27.29 1.85 9.94
CA GLY A 182 28.42 2.73 9.61
C GLY A 182 28.45 3.24 8.16
N ALA A 183 27.31 3.28 7.45
CA ALA A 183 27.24 3.93 6.14
C ALA A 183 27.76 5.37 6.21
N SER A 184 28.60 5.77 5.25
CA SER A 184 29.21 7.10 5.23
C SER A 184 28.24 8.18 4.75
N ALA A 185 27.25 7.81 3.94
CA ALA A 185 26.14 8.66 3.53
C ALA A 185 24.94 7.80 3.11
N ILE A 186 23.73 8.31 3.36
CA ILE A 186 22.47 7.67 2.99
C ILE A 186 21.71 8.62 2.07
N VAL A 187 21.41 8.16 0.86
CA VAL A 187 20.65 8.91 -0.14
C VAL A 187 19.36 8.17 -0.43
N LEU A 188 18.23 8.84 -0.30
CA LEU A 188 16.91 8.26 -0.59
C LEU A 188 16.32 8.91 -1.84
N GLN A 189 16.03 8.10 -2.84
CA GLN A 189 15.19 8.54 -3.95
C GLN A 189 13.73 8.59 -3.50
N ALA A 190 13.09 9.75 -3.63
CA ALA A 190 11.69 9.95 -3.26
C ALA A 190 11.10 11.17 -3.99
N PRO A 191 9.79 11.23 -4.26
CA PRO A 191 9.18 12.42 -4.85
C PRO A 191 9.23 13.60 -3.88
N GLY A 192 9.35 14.82 -4.41
CA GLY A 192 9.55 16.04 -3.60
C GLY A 192 8.46 16.28 -2.54
N ILE A 193 7.26 15.74 -2.75
CA ILE A 193 6.14 15.80 -1.79
C ILE A 193 6.47 15.16 -0.42
N LEU A 194 7.45 14.25 -0.36
CA LEU A 194 7.93 13.63 0.88
C LEU A 194 9.06 14.42 1.55
N ALA A 195 9.67 15.39 0.86
CA ALA A 195 10.83 16.12 1.40
C ALA A 195 10.59 16.74 2.80
N PRO A 196 9.43 17.38 3.08
CA PRO A 196 9.20 18.00 4.38
C PRO A 196 9.24 17.01 5.55
N ILE A 197 8.70 15.80 5.41
CA ILE A 197 8.62 14.83 6.51
C ILE A 197 9.96 14.14 6.79
N PHE A 198 10.85 14.13 5.80
CA PHE A 198 12.23 13.66 5.96
C PHE A 198 13.20 14.77 6.39
N ALA A 199 12.78 16.02 6.48
CA ALA A 199 13.65 17.12 6.91
C ALA A 199 14.18 16.96 8.36
N SER A 200 13.51 16.13 9.17
CA SER A 200 13.99 15.75 10.52
C SER A 200 15.17 14.76 10.51
N TYR A 201 15.49 14.19 9.34
CA TYR A 201 16.60 13.29 9.12
C TYR A 201 17.79 14.06 8.52
N ASP A 202 18.51 14.82 9.34
CA ASP A 202 19.69 15.59 8.91
C ASP A 202 20.82 14.72 8.29
N TRP A 203 20.79 13.41 8.54
CA TRP A 203 21.70 12.40 8.02
C TRP A 203 21.21 11.66 6.77
N VAL A 204 20.01 11.97 6.23
CA VAL A 204 19.50 11.41 4.97
C VAL A 204 19.39 12.51 3.92
N THR A 205 20.00 12.29 2.75
CA THR A 205 19.84 13.18 1.60
C THR A 205 18.72 12.68 0.71
N LEU A 206 17.73 13.52 0.39
CA LEU A 206 16.65 13.17 -0.54
C LEU A 206 16.98 13.65 -1.96
N VAL A 207 16.65 12.83 -2.95
CA VAL A 207 16.77 13.17 -4.38
C VAL A 207 15.51 12.72 -5.13
N GLU A 208 14.99 13.56 -6.03
CA GLU A 208 13.87 13.15 -6.91
C GLU A 208 14.39 12.38 -8.12
N ASN A 209 15.47 12.89 -8.73
CA ASN A 209 16.18 12.23 -9.82
C ASN A 209 17.42 11.54 -9.28
N ALA A 210 17.50 10.22 -9.46
CA ALA A 210 18.60 9.41 -8.95
C ALA A 210 19.84 9.34 -9.87
N SER A 211 19.82 9.90 -11.10
CA SER A 211 20.89 9.71 -12.09
C SER A 211 22.29 10.04 -11.53
N ASP A 212 22.46 11.22 -10.94
CA ASP A 212 23.75 11.62 -10.36
C ASP A 212 24.07 10.82 -9.09
N ALA A 213 23.04 10.51 -8.29
CA ALA A 213 23.19 9.74 -7.07
C ALA A 213 23.62 8.28 -7.35
N ILE A 214 23.20 7.70 -8.48
CA ILE A 214 23.63 6.37 -8.93
C ILE A 214 25.14 6.38 -9.15
N ASP A 215 25.69 7.41 -9.79
CA ASP A 215 27.13 7.50 -10.07
C ASP A 215 27.95 7.74 -8.80
N GLN A 216 27.45 8.61 -7.92
CA GLN A 216 28.13 8.99 -6.68
C GLN A 216 28.12 7.91 -5.59
N SER A 217 27.20 6.94 -5.66
CA SER A 217 27.03 5.95 -4.59
C SER A 217 27.89 4.70 -4.81
N ASP A 218 28.38 4.13 -3.71
CA ASP A 218 29.19 2.90 -3.70
C ASP A 218 28.33 1.64 -3.76
N CYS A 219 27.07 1.75 -3.30
CA CYS A 219 26.11 0.67 -3.37
C CYS A 219 24.65 1.14 -3.39
N ILE A 220 23.77 0.23 -3.82
CA ILE A 220 22.36 0.50 -4.05
C ILE A 220 21.47 -0.57 -3.40
N LEU A 221 20.42 -0.08 -2.74
CA LEU A 221 19.25 -0.84 -2.28
C LEU A 221 18.00 -0.28 -2.95
N CYS A 222 16.91 -1.03 -2.97
CA CYS A 222 15.55 -0.56 -3.23
C CYS A 222 14.79 -0.45 -1.90
N THR A 223 13.70 0.33 -1.89
CA THR A 223 12.91 0.59 -0.67
C THR A 223 12.48 -0.68 0.07
N PHE A 224 12.00 -1.70 -0.64
CA PHE A 224 11.56 -2.97 -0.01
C PHE A 224 12.73 -3.87 0.43
N ASP A 225 13.95 -3.60 -0.03
CA ASP A 225 15.13 -4.34 0.42
C ASP A 225 15.51 -3.99 1.85
N LEU A 226 15.13 -2.80 2.32
CA LEU A 226 15.33 -2.42 3.73
C LEU A 226 14.62 -3.42 4.65
N PHE A 227 13.37 -3.78 4.33
CA PHE A 227 12.67 -4.82 5.06
C PHE A 227 13.32 -6.19 4.88
N ALA A 228 13.59 -6.61 3.65
CA ALA A 228 14.19 -7.92 3.40
C ALA A 228 15.57 -8.10 4.04
N ARG A 229 16.37 -7.03 4.15
CA ARG A 229 17.69 -7.04 4.76
C ARG A 229 17.59 -7.11 6.28
N TYR A 230 16.87 -6.16 6.88
CA TYR A 230 16.93 -5.88 8.31
C TYR A 230 15.89 -6.59 9.15
N GLN A 231 14.74 -6.92 8.56
CA GLN A 231 13.80 -7.76 9.25
C GLN A 231 14.36 -9.18 9.24
N THR A 232 14.90 -9.65 10.37
CA THR A 232 15.47 -11.00 10.49
C THR A 232 14.47 -12.03 11.01
N THR A 233 13.35 -11.58 11.59
CA THR A 233 12.26 -12.47 12.02
C THR A 233 11.06 -12.33 11.09
N PRO A 234 10.34 -13.42 10.81
CA PRO A 234 9.25 -13.39 9.85
C PRO A 234 7.97 -12.73 10.40
N TYR A 235 7.92 -12.46 11.71
CA TYR A 235 6.69 -12.07 12.38
C TYR A 235 6.46 -10.57 12.28
N PHE A 236 7.28 -9.73 12.93
CA PHE A 236 6.94 -8.31 13.10
C PHE A 236 8.16 -7.39 13.19
N PRO A 237 8.07 -6.12 12.71
CA PRO A 237 9.13 -5.13 12.91
C PRO A 237 9.49 -4.99 14.37
N SER A 238 10.79 -4.90 14.67
CA SER A 238 11.30 -4.67 16.03
C SER A 238 11.06 -3.24 16.54
N TRP A 239 10.40 -2.40 15.76
CA TRP A 239 10.24 -0.96 15.98
C TRP A 239 8.76 -0.56 15.92
N THR A 240 8.24 -0.04 17.03
CA THR A 240 6.83 0.37 17.18
C THR A 240 6.65 1.83 17.64
N SER A 241 7.74 2.58 17.78
CA SER A 241 7.72 4.01 18.09
C SER A 241 7.51 4.87 16.85
N SER A 242 7.00 6.10 17.03
CA SER A 242 7.01 7.10 15.96
C SER A 242 8.44 7.34 15.49
N TYR A 243 8.59 7.51 14.18
CA TYR A 243 9.89 7.70 13.53
C TYR A 243 9.85 8.83 12.50
N VAL A 244 8.68 9.43 12.26
CA VAL A 244 8.56 10.67 11.48
C VAL A 244 8.03 11.77 12.39
N GLN A 245 8.34 13.02 12.08
CA GLN A 245 7.80 14.21 12.76
C GLN A 245 7.22 15.17 11.74
N ALA A 246 6.24 15.97 12.16
CA ALA A 246 5.82 17.11 11.35
C ALA A 246 6.98 18.10 11.21
N PRO A 247 7.15 18.76 10.05
CA PRO A 247 8.26 19.69 9.85
C PRO A 247 8.19 20.84 10.85
N ALA A 248 9.31 21.13 11.52
CA ALA A 248 9.36 22.20 12.52
C ALA A 248 9.01 23.56 11.90
N GLY A 249 8.12 24.31 12.56
CA GLY A 249 7.67 25.62 12.09
C GLY A 249 6.72 25.61 10.88
N ARG A 250 6.30 24.42 10.39
CA ARG A 250 5.22 24.34 9.40
C ARG A 250 3.89 24.65 10.09
N GLU A 251 3.17 25.63 9.57
CA GLU A 251 1.87 26.05 10.06
C GLU A 251 0.77 25.67 9.06
N MET A 252 -0.46 25.57 9.56
CA MET A 252 -1.66 25.40 8.72
C MET A 252 -1.93 26.69 7.93
N THR A 253 -2.61 26.58 6.79
CA THR A 253 -3.17 27.77 6.14
C THR A 253 -4.18 28.46 7.07
N PRO A 254 -4.38 29.79 7.01
CA PRO A 254 -5.30 30.49 7.91
C PRO A 254 -6.72 29.89 7.92
N ARG A 255 -7.23 29.49 6.76
CA ARG A 255 -8.55 28.85 6.62
C ARG A 255 -8.64 27.53 7.40
N VAL A 256 -7.59 26.71 7.33
CA VAL A 256 -7.55 25.44 8.05
C VAL A 256 -7.31 25.67 9.54
N ALA A 257 -6.43 26.61 9.90
CA ALA A 257 -6.21 27.02 11.28
C ALA A 257 -7.52 27.47 11.94
N ASP A 258 -8.34 28.29 11.28
CA ASP A 258 -9.65 28.75 11.79
C ASP A 258 -10.61 27.57 12.03
N THR A 259 -10.53 26.52 11.20
CA THR A 259 -11.35 25.31 11.39
C THR A 259 -11.01 24.64 12.73
N PHE A 260 -9.73 24.49 13.04
CA PHE A 260 -9.26 23.85 14.29
C PHE A 260 -9.27 24.78 15.51
N ASN A 261 -9.10 26.09 15.33
CA ASN A 261 -9.20 27.08 16.42
C ASN A 261 -10.62 27.16 17.00
N ASN A 262 -11.63 26.88 16.18
CA ASN A 262 -13.03 26.80 16.60
C ASN A 262 -13.44 25.41 17.12
N ARG A 263 -12.46 24.58 17.53
CA ARG A 263 -12.71 23.27 18.14
C ARG A 263 -13.59 23.43 19.39
N ARG A 264 -14.57 22.54 19.52
CA ARG A 264 -15.50 22.53 20.66
C ARG A 264 -15.04 21.51 21.69
N ASP A 265 -15.09 21.89 22.97
CA ASP A 265 -14.81 20.96 24.05
C ASP A 265 -15.70 19.73 23.97
N GLY A 266 -15.07 18.55 24.12
CA GLY A 266 -15.76 17.26 24.03
C GLY A 266 -16.11 16.80 22.61
N VAL A 267 -15.78 17.56 21.55
CA VAL A 267 -15.94 17.12 20.15
C VAL A 267 -14.61 16.59 19.62
N ARG A 268 -14.66 15.42 18.98
CA ARG A 268 -13.52 14.76 18.32
C ARG A 268 -13.40 15.23 16.87
N GLU A 269 -12.19 15.54 16.44
CA GLU A 269 -11.83 15.94 15.07
C GLU A 269 -11.36 14.72 14.28
N ILE A 270 -12.10 14.36 13.23
CA ILE A 270 -11.89 13.12 12.47
C ILE A 270 -11.60 13.43 11.01
N GLY A 271 -10.46 12.97 10.51
CA GLY A 271 -10.11 13.08 9.09
C GLY A 271 -10.62 11.89 8.28
N LEU A 272 -11.02 12.14 7.03
CA LEU A 272 -11.52 11.14 6.09
C LEU A 272 -10.71 11.11 4.79
N ILE A 273 -10.29 9.91 4.39
CA ILE A 273 -9.68 9.64 3.07
C ILE A 273 -10.23 8.29 2.57
N TRP A 274 -11.06 8.30 1.54
CA TRP A 274 -11.82 7.12 1.12
C TRP A 274 -11.31 6.45 -0.16
N ARG A 275 -10.44 7.13 -0.93
CA ARG A 275 -9.88 6.56 -2.16
C ARG A 275 -8.40 6.86 -2.34
N SER A 276 -7.73 5.94 -3.03
CA SER A 276 -6.36 6.11 -3.48
C SER A 276 -6.28 7.03 -4.71
N GLY A 277 -5.27 7.89 -4.75
CA GLY A 277 -4.94 8.67 -5.96
C GLY A 277 -4.21 7.86 -7.04
N THR A 278 -3.77 6.64 -6.74
CA THR A 278 -3.07 5.75 -7.67
C THR A 278 -3.82 4.43 -7.85
N SER A 279 -3.84 3.90 -9.07
CA SER A 279 -4.28 2.52 -9.30
C SER A 279 -3.23 1.56 -8.76
N VAL A 280 -3.63 0.72 -7.80
CA VAL A 280 -2.77 -0.31 -7.20
C VAL A 280 -3.40 -1.68 -7.37
N ARG A 281 -2.65 -2.73 -7.02
CA ARG A 281 -3.06 -4.12 -7.09
C ARG A 281 -4.46 -4.39 -6.51
N HIS A 282 -4.77 -3.75 -5.40
CA HIS A 282 -5.96 -4.02 -4.58
C HIS A 282 -7.22 -3.25 -5.03
N GLU A 283 -7.13 -2.41 -6.07
CA GLU A 283 -8.32 -1.74 -6.62
C GLU A 283 -9.22 -2.74 -7.39
N PRO A 284 -10.55 -2.51 -7.40
CA PRO A 284 -11.27 -1.39 -6.81
C PRO A 284 -11.60 -1.56 -5.31
N TYR A 285 -11.19 -2.67 -4.68
CA TYR A 285 -11.65 -3.05 -3.34
C TYR A 285 -10.86 -2.45 -2.17
N ARG A 286 -9.76 -1.74 -2.45
CA ARG A 286 -9.03 -0.94 -1.45
C ARG A 286 -9.76 0.38 -1.18
N SER A 287 -10.33 0.99 -2.21
CA SER A 287 -11.12 2.21 -2.08
C SER A 287 -12.56 1.89 -1.62
N ILE A 288 -13.21 2.88 -1.01
CA ILE A 288 -14.61 2.84 -0.60
C ILE A 288 -15.34 4.05 -1.19
N ALA A 289 -16.60 3.89 -1.60
CA ALA A 289 -17.41 5.02 -2.04
C ALA A 289 -17.79 5.89 -0.82
N LEU A 290 -17.77 7.22 -0.97
CA LEU A 290 -18.02 8.14 0.15
C LEU A 290 -19.42 7.91 0.77
N GLU A 291 -20.40 7.54 -0.04
CA GLU A 291 -21.76 7.20 0.39
C GLU A 291 -21.78 6.06 1.41
N GLN A 292 -20.86 5.10 1.29
CA GLN A 292 -20.75 3.98 2.23
C GLN A 292 -20.22 4.42 3.59
N LEU A 293 -19.59 5.60 3.70
CA LEU A 293 -19.15 6.20 4.97
C LEU A 293 -20.25 7.03 5.65
N ALA A 294 -21.38 7.29 4.97
CA ALA A 294 -22.48 8.10 5.51
C ALA A 294 -22.99 7.66 6.90
N PRO A 295 -23.04 6.36 7.25
CA PRO A 295 -23.42 5.94 8.60
C PRO A 295 -22.55 6.51 9.72
N LEU A 296 -21.28 6.86 9.44
CA LEU A 296 -20.36 7.44 10.42
C LEU A 296 -20.69 8.90 10.74
N PHE A 297 -21.23 9.65 9.78
CA PHE A 297 -21.37 11.10 9.86
C PHE A 297 -22.42 11.55 10.89
N GLY A 298 -23.30 10.64 11.33
CA GLY A 298 -24.26 10.88 12.41
C GLY A 298 -23.71 10.66 13.82
N ALA A 299 -22.44 10.25 13.97
CA ALA A 299 -21.87 9.94 15.27
C ALA A 299 -21.85 11.17 16.21
N PRO A 300 -22.33 11.04 17.46
CA PRO A 300 -22.37 12.15 18.39
C PRO A 300 -20.96 12.61 18.75
N ALA A 301 -20.82 13.90 19.03
CA ALA A 301 -19.57 14.51 19.49
C ALA A 301 -18.37 14.26 18.54
N CYS A 302 -18.63 14.16 17.23
CA CYS A 302 -17.61 14.03 16.19
C CYS A 302 -17.80 15.15 15.15
N ARG A 303 -16.69 15.72 14.69
CA ARG A 303 -16.64 16.64 13.54
C ARG A 303 -15.71 16.03 12.51
N PHE A 304 -16.24 15.82 11.31
CA PHE A 304 -15.52 15.18 10.22
C PHE A 304 -14.92 16.23 9.27
N HIS A 305 -13.78 15.89 8.69
CA HIS A 305 -13.07 16.70 7.71
C HIS A 305 -12.64 15.81 6.53
N ALA A 306 -12.92 16.24 5.31
CA ALA A 306 -12.46 15.56 4.12
C ALA A 306 -11.00 15.96 3.82
N LEU A 307 -10.08 15.01 3.98
CA LEU A 307 -8.66 15.15 3.65
C LEU A 307 -8.31 14.53 2.29
N GLN A 308 -9.32 14.05 1.56
CA GLN A 308 -9.13 13.40 0.27
C GLN A 308 -8.35 14.29 -0.68
N PHE A 309 -7.17 13.80 -1.08
CA PHE A 309 -6.35 14.47 -2.09
C PHE A 309 -6.87 14.16 -3.49
N GLY A 310 -6.79 15.15 -4.38
CA GLY A 310 -7.23 15.05 -5.77
C GLY A 310 -8.72 15.34 -5.97
N LYS A 311 -9.18 15.25 -7.22
CA LYS A 311 -10.51 15.71 -7.66
C LYS A 311 -11.64 14.99 -6.93
N ILE A 312 -12.38 15.68 -6.05
CA ILE A 312 -13.67 15.25 -5.49
C ILE A 312 -14.77 15.46 -6.55
N THR A 313 -15.73 14.54 -6.68
CA THR A 313 -16.83 14.70 -7.66
C THR A 313 -17.91 15.64 -7.16
N ASP A 314 -18.77 16.13 -8.07
CA ASP A 314 -19.88 17.01 -7.68
C ASP A 314 -20.87 16.28 -6.75
N GLU A 315 -21.07 14.98 -6.95
CA GLU A 315 -21.87 14.13 -6.07
C GLU A 315 -21.25 13.96 -4.69
N GLU A 316 -19.93 13.74 -4.62
CA GLU A 316 -19.19 13.67 -3.36
C GLU A 316 -19.26 15.02 -2.63
N HIS A 317 -19.09 16.15 -3.33
CA HIS A 317 -19.26 17.49 -2.75
C HIS A 317 -20.66 17.69 -2.16
N ALA A 318 -21.71 17.33 -2.90
CA ALA A 318 -23.08 17.45 -2.43
C ALA A 318 -23.32 16.63 -1.16
N LEU A 319 -22.76 15.42 -1.08
CA LEU A 319 -22.85 14.59 0.12
C LEU A 319 -22.07 15.17 1.31
N LEU A 320 -20.86 15.69 1.09
CA LEU A 320 -20.08 16.36 2.14
C LEU A 320 -20.83 17.57 2.69
N ASP A 321 -21.40 18.40 1.82
CA ASP A 321 -22.19 19.58 2.18
C ASP A 321 -23.46 19.22 2.96
N GLN A 322 -24.16 18.15 2.53
CA GLN A 322 -25.34 17.63 3.22
C GLN A 322 -25.04 17.28 4.69
N HIS A 323 -23.83 16.80 4.98
CA HIS A 323 -23.38 16.43 6.32
C HIS A 323 -22.54 17.50 7.02
N GLY A 324 -22.34 18.67 6.40
CA GLY A 324 -21.53 19.76 6.95
C GLY A 324 -20.05 19.42 7.11
N ILE A 325 -19.51 18.55 6.25
CA ILE A 325 -18.13 18.07 6.30
C ILE A 325 -17.25 19.03 5.49
N GLY A 326 -16.33 19.72 6.17
CA GLY A 326 -15.41 20.66 5.52
C GLY A 326 -14.35 19.93 4.68
N VAL A 327 -14.07 20.46 3.49
CA VAL A 327 -12.97 19.99 2.63
C VAL A 327 -11.68 20.71 3.00
N ILE A 328 -10.70 19.94 3.48
CA ILE A 328 -9.33 20.39 3.80
C ILE A 328 -8.34 19.91 2.72
N GLY A 329 -8.64 18.82 2.01
CA GLY A 329 -7.75 18.20 1.03
C GLY A 329 -7.15 19.15 -0.01
N ASP A 330 -7.90 20.17 -0.44
CA ASP A 330 -7.45 21.17 -1.42
C ASP A 330 -6.37 22.13 -0.91
N GLU A 331 -6.15 22.18 0.40
CA GLU A 331 -5.15 23.03 1.06
C GLU A 331 -3.85 22.27 1.34
N LEU A 332 -3.80 20.97 1.04
CA LEU A 332 -2.63 20.11 1.26
C LEU A 332 -1.73 20.10 0.03
N ASN A 333 -0.57 20.74 0.09
CA ASN A 333 0.36 20.77 -1.05
C ASN A 333 1.39 19.63 -0.99
N ASP A 334 1.77 19.26 0.23
CA ASP A 334 2.76 18.23 0.48
C ASP A 334 2.46 17.39 1.75
N LEU A 335 3.31 16.41 2.02
CA LEU A 335 3.13 15.58 3.21
C LEU A 335 3.52 16.31 4.51
N GLY A 336 4.18 17.47 4.42
CA GLY A 336 4.39 18.36 5.56
C GLY A 336 3.08 19.00 6.01
N ASP A 337 2.28 19.54 5.08
CA ASP A 337 0.93 20.03 5.39
C ASP A 337 0.07 18.91 5.97
N THR A 338 0.11 17.74 5.33
CA THR A 338 -0.61 16.55 5.82
C THR A 338 -0.19 16.19 7.25
N ALA A 339 1.10 16.18 7.57
CA ALA A 339 1.60 15.88 8.91
C ALA A 339 1.10 16.87 9.98
N VAL A 340 1.04 18.17 9.65
CA VAL A 340 0.51 19.20 10.55
C VAL A 340 -0.98 18.98 10.83
N ILE A 341 -1.78 18.65 9.80
CA ILE A 341 -3.21 18.35 9.98
C ILE A 341 -3.41 17.08 10.79
N LEU A 342 -2.65 16.02 10.52
CA LEU A 342 -2.73 14.76 11.27
C LEU A 342 -2.41 14.93 12.77
N ASN A 343 -1.58 15.91 13.13
CA ASN A 343 -1.30 16.24 14.53
C ASN A 343 -2.47 16.94 15.23
N ALA A 344 -3.33 17.64 14.49
CA ALA A 344 -4.49 18.34 15.03
C ALA A 344 -5.76 17.48 15.09
N LEU A 345 -5.78 16.37 14.33
CA LEU A 345 -6.85 15.37 14.38
C LEU A 345 -6.71 14.47 15.62
N ASP A 346 -7.86 14.02 16.12
CA ASP A 346 -7.92 12.96 17.14
C ASP A 346 -7.89 11.57 16.49
N LEU A 347 -8.39 11.45 15.26
CA LEU A 347 -8.44 10.21 14.50
C LEU A 347 -8.37 10.47 12.99
N LEU A 348 -7.65 9.61 12.27
CA LEU A 348 -7.78 9.47 10.82
C LEU A 348 -8.54 8.17 10.49
N ILE A 349 -9.66 8.27 9.76
CA ILE A 349 -10.32 7.13 9.12
C ILE A 349 -9.90 7.14 7.65
N THR A 350 -9.20 6.11 7.20
CA THR A 350 -8.61 6.10 5.86
C THR A 350 -8.52 4.71 5.27
N VAL A 351 -8.51 4.63 3.94
CA VAL A 351 -8.01 3.46 3.21
C VAL A 351 -6.47 3.43 3.23
N ASP A 352 -5.87 2.27 2.90
CA ASP A 352 -4.43 1.98 3.00
C ASP A 352 -3.52 2.86 2.11
N THR A 353 -3.33 4.15 2.41
CA THR A 353 -2.65 5.14 1.55
C THR A 353 -1.42 5.77 2.22
N GLY A 354 -0.68 6.61 1.49
CA GLY A 354 0.44 7.39 2.03
C GLY A 354 0.12 8.11 3.34
N PRO A 355 -1.00 8.87 3.43
CA PRO A 355 -1.46 9.47 4.68
C PRO A 355 -1.70 8.49 5.84
N ALA A 356 -2.17 7.26 5.56
CA ALA A 356 -2.32 6.24 6.59
C ALA A 356 -0.98 5.85 7.21
N HIS A 357 0.03 5.62 6.36
CA HIS A 357 1.39 5.32 6.78
C HIS A 357 2.07 6.51 7.47
N LEU A 358 1.81 7.74 7.02
CA LEU A 358 2.30 8.95 7.67
C LEU A 358 1.73 9.10 9.08
N ALA A 359 0.41 8.97 9.24
CA ALA A 359 -0.24 9.03 10.55
C ALA A 359 0.30 7.96 11.50
N GLY A 360 0.45 6.72 11.01
CA GLY A 360 1.09 5.64 11.77
C GLY A 360 2.55 5.95 12.15
N ALA A 361 3.33 6.52 11.23
CA ALA A 361 4.74 6.89 11.49
C ALA A 361 4.89 8.07 12.46
N LEU A 362 3.89 8.96 12.54
CA LEU A 362 3.77 10.04 13.53
C LEU A 362 3.24 9.53 14.88
N GLY A 363 2.73 8.29 14.95
CA GLY A 363 2.07 7.75 16.14
C GLY A 363 0.69 8.36 16.42
N ARG A 364 0.01 8.85 15.37
CA ARG A 364 -1.36 9.38 15.47
C ARG A 364 -2.39 8.26 15.35
N PRO A 365 -3.56 8.35 16.02
CA PRO A 365 -4.59 7.33 15.90
C PRO A 365 -5.13 7.18 14.48
N VAL A 366 -5.21 5.93 14.00
CA VAL A 366 -5.73 5.61 12.66
C VAL A 366 -6.69 4.43 12.72
N TRP A 367 -7.83 4.58 12.05
CA TRP A 367 -8.70 3.47 11.67
C TRP A 367 -8.54 3.19 10.18
N LEU A 368 -7.87 2.08 9.88
CA LEU A 368 -7.51 1.69 8.52
C LEU A 368 -8.57 0.76 7.92
N LEU A 369 -9.27 1.22 6.89
CA LEU A 369 -10.12 0.40 6.05
C LEU A 369 -9.25 -0.46 5.13
N LEU A 370 -9.40 -1.79 5.22
CA LEU A 370 -8.61 -2.76 4.48
C LEU A 370 -9.46 -3.67 3.61
N SER A 371 -9.03 -3.82 2.35
CA SER A 371 -9.58 -4.82 1.44
C SER A 371 -9.44 -6.25 2.00
N ALA A 372 -10.35 -7.15 1.66
CA ALA A 372 -10.23 -8.57 2.03
C ALA A 372 -8.97 -9.21 1.42
N ALA A 373 -8.54 -8.75 0.24
CA ALA A 373 -7.30 -9.16 -0.42
C ALA A 373 -6.22 -8.06 -0.30
N CYS A 374 -6.03 -7.50 0.90
CA CYS A 374 -5.03 -6.46 1.16
C CYS A 374 -3.57 -6.96 1.02
N ASP A 375 -2.62 -6.01 1.03
CA ASP A 375 -1.19 -6.29 1.01
C ASP A 375 -0.76 -7.16 2.19
N GLU A 376 0.20 -8.05 1.95
CA GLU A 376 0.72 -9.01 2.91
C GLU A 376 1.24 -8.38 4.20
N ARG A 377 1.67 -7.12 4.17
CA ARG A 377 2.16 -6.38 5.34
C ARG A 377 1.14 -6.40 6.46
N TRP A 378 -0.15 -6.30 6.14
CA TRP A 378 -1.21 -6.21 7.14
C TRP A 378 -1.51 -7.54 7.81
N SER A 379 -0.93 -8.65 7.31
CA SER A 379 -1.09 -9.99 7.87
C SER A 379 -2.57 -10.40 8.03
N ASN A 380 -2.82 -11.58 8.59
CA ASN A 380 -4.16 -11.97 9.04
C ASN A 380 -4.43 -11.52 10.49
N THR A 381 -3.96 -10.33 10.88
CA THR A 381 -4.26 -9.79 12.20
C THR A 381 -5.69 -9.23 12.23
N HIS A 382 -6.40 -9.45 13.33
CA HIS A 382 -7.81 -9.07 13.42
C HIS A 382 -7.98 -7.54 13.44
N ARG A 383 -7.58 -6.91 14.55
CA ARG A 383 -7.79 -5.46 14.78
C ARG A 383 -6.50 -4.68 14.88
N ASP A 384 -5.45 -5.24 15.45
CA ASP A 384 -4.20 -4.50 15.68
C ASP A 384 -3.16 -4.79 14.61
N THR A 385 -2.24 -3.84 14.43
CA THR A 385 -1.11 -4.01 13.54
C THR A 385 0.22 -3.86 14.28
N PRO A 386 1.19 -4.76 14.04
CA PRO A 386 2.55 -4.66 14.57
C PRO A 386 3.32 -3.46 14.00
N TRP A 387 2.86 -2.90 12.87
CA TRP A 387 3.59 -1.88 12.13
C TRP A 387 3.44 -0.50 12.75
N TYR A 388 2.27 -0.22 13.33
CA TYR A 388 1.86 1.06 13.87
C TYR A 388 0.97 0.82 15.09
N ARG A 389 1.51 1.07 16.29
CA ARG A 389 0.78 0.84 17.54
C ARG A 389 -0.50 1.69 17.67
N SER A 390 -0.53 2.85 17.02
CA SER A 390 -1.66 3.77 17.02
C SER A 390 -2.73 3.44 15.97
N MET A 391 -2.67 2.27 15.31
CA MET A 391 -3.54 1.95 14.19
C MET A 391 -4.38 0.70 14.47
N HIS A 392 -5.67 0.81 14.18
CA HIS A 392 -6.63 -0.28 14.18
C HIS A 392 -7.13 -0.58 12.76
N LEU A 393 -7.28 -1.86 12.44
CA LEU A 393 -7.62 -2.39 11.14
C LEU A 393 -9.12 -2.75 11.08
N TYR A 394 -9.79 -2.35 10.02
CA TYR A 394 -11.19 -2.66 9.74
C TYR A 394 -11.25 -3.28 8.34
N ARG A 395 -11.29 -4.61 8.32
CA ARG A 395 -11.11 -5.38 7.09
C ARG A 395 -12.45 -5.87 6.56
N GLN A 396 -12.62 -5.77 5.24
CA GLN A 396 -13.75 -6.38 4.56
C GLN A 396 -13.84 -7.89 4.88
N PRO A 397 -15.00 -8.42 5.27
CA PRO A 397 -15.20 -9.87 5.39
C PRO A 397 -15.19 -10.56 4.02
N ALA A 398 -15.58 -9.86 2.96
CA ALA A 398 -15.52 -10.28 1.57
C ALA A 398 -15.22 -9.07 0.67
N LEU A 399 -14.56 -9.29 -0.47
CA LEU A 399 -14.19 -8.20 -1.38
C LEU A 399 -15.39 -7.32 -1.75
N GLY A 400 -15.28 -6.03 -1.46
CA GLY A 400 -16.32 -5.03 -1.72
C GLY A 400 -17.39 -4.89 -0.62
N ASP A 401 -17.41 -5.80 0.36
CA ASP A 401 -18.31 -5.69 1.51
C ASP A 401 -17.70 -4.82 2.60
N TRP A 402 -18.18 -3.58 2.69
CA TRP A 402 -17.82 -2.64 3.75
C TRP A 402 -18.84 -2.57 4.88
N SER A 403 -19.94 -3.34 4.83
CA SER A 403 -21.07 -3.20 5.76
C SER A 403 -20.68 -3.40 7.23
N SER A 404 -20.05 -4.54 7.55
CA SER A 404 -19.58 -4.85 8.91
C SER A 404 -18.50 -3.88 9.40
N PRO A 405 -17.43 -3.58 8.62
CA PRO A 405 -16.43 -2.58 8.99
C PRO A 405 -17.03 -1.22 9.36
N ILE A 406 -17.96 -0.70 8.55
CA ILE A 406 -18.59 0.60 8.79
C ILE A 406 -19.52 0.57 10.00
N SER A 407 -20.30 -0.50 10.17
CA SER A 407 -21.14 -0.66 11.36
C SER A 407 -20.32 -0.66 12.64
N GLU A 408 -19.22 -1.42 12.67
CA GLU A 408 -18.32 -1.49 13.83
C GLU A 408 -17.67 -0.15 14.15
N MET A 409 -17.27 0.62 13.12
CA MET A 409 -16.77 1.98 13.30
C MET A 409 -17.84 2.92 13.86
N ALA A 410 -19.08 2.85 13.35
CA ALA A 410 -20.18 3.71 13.81
C ALA A 410 -20.51 3.45 15.30
N ASP A 411 -20.53 2.18 15.70
CA ASP A 411 -20.75 1.78 17.09
C ASP A 411 -19.61 2.27 18.00
N ALA A 412 -18.36 2.09 17.57
CA ALA A 412 -17.20 2.53 18.32
C ALA A 412 -17.13 4.06 18.43
N LEU A 413 -17.50 4.81 17.38
CA LEU A 413 -17.63 6.28 17.45
C LEU A 413 -18.74 6.72 18.41
N SER A 414 -19.81 5.95 18.56
CA SER A 414 -20.92 6.30 19.46
C SER A 414 -20.61 6.04 20.94
N GLY A 415 -19.58 5.25 21.24
CA GLY A 415 -19.14 4.94 22.59
C GLY A 415 -18.50 6.14 23.31
N LYS A 416 -18.87 6.37 24.58
CA LYS A 416 -18.30 7.42 25.45
C LYS A 416 -16.84 7.16 25.86
N ASP A 417 -16.40 5.91 25.80
CA ASP A 417 -15.06 5.46 26.20
C ASP A 417 -14.23 4.94 25.01
N ALA A 418 -14.45 5.47 23.79
CA ALA A 418 -13.64 5.11 22.63
C ALA A 418 -12.20 5.62 22.83
N GLY A 419 -11.39 4.82 23.54
CA GLY A 419 -9.95 4.93 23.54
C GLY A 419 -9.46 4.53 22.15
N TRP A 420 -8.77 5.47 21.50
CA TRP A 420 -8.16 5.28 20.19
C TRP A 420 -6.70 4.86 20.33
#